data_AF-A0A8T2YIZ6-F1
#
_entry.id   AF-A0A8T2YIZ6-F1
#
_cell.length_a   1.000
_cell.length_b   1.000
_cell.length_c   1.000
_cell.angle_alpha   90.00
_cell.angle_beta   90.00
_cell.angle_gamma   90.00
#
_symmetry.space_group_name_H-M   'P 1'
#
loop_
_entity.id
_entity.type
_entity.pdbx_description
1 polymer ?
#
loop_
_entity_poly.entity_id
_entity_poly.type
_entity_poly.pdbx_seq_one_letter_code
_entity_poly.pdbx_strand_id
1 'polypeptide(L)'
;MDSSTASTSEESAGKIVASRSSVIQSSRVCGLSVFRINKEDLQRKLSIPKYLRHAIRDSIRSKDVNAAVDRCQEGSGGGREAAPDGPMVVFVNSKSGGRHGPELKERLQQLMGEEQVFDLSDVNPREFVDYGLVCLEKLADLGDYCAKDTRDKLRIMVAGGDGTVGWVLGSLTELHTQDRKPVPPVAVIPLGTGNDLSRSFGWGGSFPFAWKSAVKKSLLKAITGPVCHLDSWHLLVSMPSGKVVDPPHSLKPTEECSLDQGLTIEGELPEKVNCYEGVFYNYFSIGMDARVAYGFHHLRNEKPNLAQGPLSNKLIYSGYSCTQGWFVTPCTSDPSLRGLKNILRMHVKKVNCTEWEQIPVPKSVRAIVALNLHNYGSGRNPWGSPKRQYLEKKGFVEAHVDDGLIEIFGLKHGWHASFVMVELISAKHIAQAAAIRLEVRSGEWKDTYMQMDGEPWKQPMSKEYSTFVEIKRVPFQSLMVNGL
;
A
#
# COMPACT_ATOMS: atom_id res chain seq x y z
N MET A 1 -78.48 39.78 34.05
CA MET A 1 -77.84 41.10 33.92
C MET A 1 -76.74 40.91 32.90
N ASP A 2 -77.11 40.86 31.62
CA ASP A 2 -77.27 42.04 30.75
C ASP A 2 -75.89 42.65 30.46
N SER A 3 -75.47 43.03 29.26
CA SER A 3 -76.06 43.00 27.93
C SER A 3 -74.94 43.31 26.93
N SER A 4 -75.19 42.93 25.69
CA SER A 4 -74.41 43.14 24.47
C SER A 4 -74.28 44.60 24.03
N THR A 5 -73.24 44.94 23.25
CA THR A 5 -73.21 45.70 21.95
C THR A 5 -71.77 46.17 21.67
N ALA A 6 -71.05 45.72 20.65
CA ALA A 6 -71.18 45.87 19.18
C ALA A 6 -70.67 47.22 18.62
N SER A 7 -69.50 47.21 17.96
CA SER A 7 -69.30 47.85 16.65
C SER A 7 -67.97 47.41 15.97
N THR A 8 -68.13 47.12 14.68
CA THR A 8 -67.20 46.93 13.54
C THR A 8 -66.14 48.02 13.40
N SER A 9 -65.01 47.95 12.68
CA SER A 9 -64.29 46.97 11.83
C SER A 9 -63.05 47.73 11.30
N GLU A 10 -61.87 47.12 11.20
CA GLU A 10 -60.94 47.26 10.04
C GLU A 10 -59.65 46.45 10.26
N GLU A 11 -59.30 45.68 9.23
CA GLU A 11 -58.12 44.81 9.16
C GLU A 11 -56.81 45.61 9.07
N SER A 12 -55.80 45.19 9.84
CA SER A 12 -54.40 45.46 9.53
C SER A 12 -53.54 44.30 10.03
N ALA A 13 -53.03 43.52 9.08
CA ALA A 13 -52.18 42.36 9.31
C ALA A 13 -50.83 42.76 9.93
N GLY A 14 -50.59 42.31 11.17
CA GLY A 14 -49.34 42.49 11.89
C GLY A 14 -48.20 41.65 11.31
N LYS A 15 -47.18 42.32 10.76
CA LYS A 15 -45.85 41.79 10.48
C LYS A 15 -45.08 41.56 11.79
N ILE A 16 -44.60 40.35 12.01
CA ILE A 16 -43.63 40.05 13.08
C ILE A 16 -42.26 40.61 12.68
N VAL A 17 -41.78 41.56 13.47
CA VAL A 17 -40.45 42.17 13.38
C VAL A 17 -39.45 41.31 14.16
N ALA A 18 -38.45 40.77 13.46
CA ALA A 18 -37.29 40.16 14.07
C ALA A 18 -36.32 41.24 14.58
N SER A 19 -35.99 41.21 15.87
CA SER A 19 -35.01 42.11 16.49
C SER A 19 -33.58 41.55 16.35
N ARG A 20 -32.70 42.39 15.78
CA ARG A 20 -31.25 42.23 15.75
C ARG A 20 -30.60 42.89 16.97
N SER A 21 -29.53 42.27 17.45
CA SER A 21 -28.18 42.81 17.76
C SER A 21 -27.59 42.01 18.95
N SER A 22 -26.30 41.70 19.07
CA SER A 22 -25.08 42.16 18.39
C SER A 22 -23.99 41.07 18.60
N VAL A 23 -23.22 40.62 17.60
CA VAL A 23 -21.95 41.18 17.07
C VAL A 23 -20.67 40.59 17.72
N ILE A 24 -20.01 39.74 16.92
CA ILE A 24 -18.55 39.63 16.70
C ILE A 24 -17.67 39.01 17.80
N GLN A 25 -17.32 37.74 17.61
CA GLN A 25 -15.93 37.28 17.48
C GLN A 25 -15.90 35.83 16.95
N SER A 26 -14.88 35.50 16.14
CA SER A 26 -14.61 34.18 15.51
C SER A 26 -15.08 33.97 14.06
N SER A 27 -14.67 34.86 13.17
CA SER A 27 -14.56 34.54 11.73
C SER A 27 -13.37 35.27 11.10
N ARG A 28 -12.16 34.91 11.52
CA ARG A 28 -10.92 35.22 10.79
C ARG A 28 -9.93 34.07 10.92
N VAL A 29 -10.21 32.94 10.26
CA VAL A 29 -9.25 32.12 9.49
C VAL A 29 -10.09 31.15 8.65
N CYS A 30 -10.67 31.62 7.53
CA CYS A 30 -11.06 30.73 6.44
C CYS A 30 -11.06 31.54 5.14
N GLY A 31 -9.88 31.96 4.73
CA GLY A 31 -9.65 32.37 3.36
C GLY A 31 -9.42 31.12 2.52
N LEU A 32 -10.49 30.58 1.93
CA LEU A 32 -10.38 29.70 0.76
C LEU A 32 -9.86 30.53 -0.42
N SER A 33 -8.57 30.89 -0.36
CA SER A 33 -7.84 31.26 -1.57
C SER A 33 -7.54 29.96 -2.29
N VAL A 34 -8.20 29.75 -3.43
CA VAL A 34 -7.76 28.78 -4.43
C VAL A 34 -6.42 29.31 -4.94
N PHE A 35 -5.32 28.98 -4.26
CA PHE A 35 -3.98 29.25 -4.74
C PHE A 35 -3.84 28.54 -6.09
N ARG A 36 -3.97 29.29 -7.18
CA ARG A 36 -3.75 28.80 -8.53
C ARG A 36 -2.25 28.55 -8.66
N ILE A 37 -1.84 27.30 -8.49
CA ILE A 37 -0.43 26.91 -8.57
C ILE A 37 0.11 27.29 -9.95
N ASN A 38 1.03 28.26 -9.97
CA ASN A 38 1.68 28.73 -11.18
C ASN A 38 2.49 27.56 -11.77
N LYS A 39 2.30 27.29 -13.06
CA LYS A 39 3.00 26.23 -13.78
C LYS A 39 4.52 26.44 -13.75
N GLU A 40 4.96 27.68 -13.95
CA GLU A 40 6.38 28.03 -14.06
C GLU A 40 7.10 27.90 -12.72
N ASP A 41 6.47 28.36 -11.63
CA ASP A 41 7.02 28.18 -10.28
C ASP A 41 7.14 26.70 -9.92
N LEU A 42 6.11 25.91 -10.23
CA LEU A 42 6.14 24.47 -10.02
C LEU A 42 7.26 23.81 -10.84
N GLN A 43 7.40 24.20 -12.11
CA GLN A 43 8.46 23.71 -13.01
C GLN A 43 9.85 23.97 -12.45
N ARG A 44 10.11 25.19 -11.98
CA ARG A 44 11.40 25.56 -11.39
C ARG A 44 11.75 24.73 -10.16
N LYS A 45 10.75 24.32 -9.36
CA LYS A 45 10.96 23.56 -8.13
C LYS A 45 11.18 22.06 -8.34
N LEU A 46 10.79 21.50 -9.49
CA LEU A 46 10.82 20.05 -9.72
C LEU A 46 11.65 19.59 -10.91
N SER A 47 11.88 20.46 -11.90
CA SER A 47 12.51 20.06 -13.16
C SER A 47 14.00 19.90 -12.92
N ILE A 48 14.50 18.69 -13.21
CA ILE A 48 15.93 18.42 -13.19
C ILE A 48 16.55 19.17 -14.39
N PRO A 49 17.74 19.79 -14.22
CA PRO A 49 18.52 20.38 -15.29
C PRO A 49 18.54 19.55 -16.56
N LYS A 50 18.44 20.23 -17.72
CA LYS A 50 18.26 19.55 -19.01
C LYS A 50 19.37 18.56 -19.32
N TYR A 51 20.62 18.92 -18.98
CA TYR A 51 21.78 18.08 -19.21
C TYR A 51 21.73 16.81 -18.33
N LEU A 52 21.37 16.93 -17.03
CA LEU A 52 21.23 15.79 -16.12
C LEU A 52 20.11 14.85 -16.54
N ARG A 53 18.92 15.37 -16.86
CA ARG A 53 17.79 14.50 -17.24
C ARG A 53 18.04 13.78 -18.58
N HIS A 54 18.77 14.40 -19.51
CA HIS A 54 19.23 13.72 -20.73
C HIS A 54 20.25 12.63 -20.41
N ALA A 55 21.24 12.91 -19.55
CA ALA A 55 22.24 11.92 -19.14
C ALA A 55 21.60 10.71 -18.44
N ILE A 56 20.63 10.94 -17.54
CA ILE A 56 19.84 9.88 -16.88
C ILE A 56 19.10 9.05 -17.94
N ARG A 57 18.33 9.69 -18.83
CA ARG A 57 17.57 8.99 -19.88
C ARG A 57 18.50 8.16 -20.76
N ASP A 58 19.61 8.74 -21.19
CA ASP A 58 20.54 8.09 -22.11
C ASP A 58 21.24 6.91 -21.41
N SER A 59 21.60 7.04 -20.14
CA SER A 59 22.16 5.95 -19.31
C SER A 59 21.20 4.76 -19.20
N ILE A 60 19.90 5.03 -18.97
CA ILE A 60 18.87 3.99 -18.86
C ILE A 60 18.67 3.30 -20.22
N ARG A 61 18.63 4.07 -21.31
CA ARG A 61 18.43 3.54 -22.68
C ARG A 61 19.62 2.73 -23.18
N SER A 62 20.85 3.20 -22.96
CA SER A 62 22.07 2.51 -23.40
C SER A 62 22.47 1.35 -22.48
N LYS A 63 21.98 1.34 -21.24
CA LYS A 63 22.48 0.47 -20.16
C LYS A 63 24.00 0.63 -19.95
N ASP A 64 24.49 1.84 -20.24
CA ASP A 64 25.89 2.22 -20.11
C ASP A 64 25.97 3.64 -19.56
N VAL A 65 26.31 3.72 -18.28
CA VAL A 65 26.43 5.00 -17.57
C VAL A 65 27.68 5.77 -18.00
N ASN A 66 28.79 5.09 -18.30
CA ASN A 66 30.05 5.77 -18.61
C ASN A 66 29.91 6.57 -19.91
N ALA A 67 29.43 5.92 -20.97
CA ALA A 67 29.26 6.58 -22.26
C ALA A 67 28.27 7.76 -22.20
N ALA A 68 27.27 7.71 -21.32
CA ALA A 68 26.32 8.80 -21.14
C ALA A 68 26.94 9.99 -20.37
N VAL A 69 27.75 9.70 -19.35
CA VAL A 69 28.48 10.71 -18.58
C VAL A 69 29.52 11.43 -19.43
N ASP A 70 30.27 10.69 -20.26
CA ASP A 70 31.28 11.27 -21.15
C ASP A 70 30.65 12.27 -22.13
N ARG A 71 29.56 11.88 -22.81
CA ARG A 71 28.79 12.78 -23.70
C ARG A 71 28.24 14.00 -22.97
N CYS A 72 27.88 13.83 -21.69
CA CYS A 72 27.35 14.91 -20.88
C CYS A 72 28.42 15.96 -20.55
N GLN A 73 29.65 15.54 -20.29
CA GLN A 73 30.78 16.44 -20.04
C GLN A 73 31.21 17.19 -21.31
N GLU A 74 31.23 16.53 -22.46
CA GLU A 74 31.56 17.15 -23.75
C GLU A 74 30.57 18.25 -24.17
N GLY A 75 29.29 18.11 -23.80
CA GLY A 75 28.23 19.08 -24.11
C GLY A 75 28.00 20.17 -23.06
N SER A 76 28.60 20.06 -21.87
CA SER A 76 28.39 20.99 -20.76
C SER A 76 29.27 22.23 -20.89
N GLY A 77 28.73 23.25 -21.55
CA GLY A 77 29.31 24.59 -21.54
C GLY A 77 29.17 25.26 -20.17
N GLY A 78 29.95 24.85 -19.17
CA GLY A 78 30.34 25.61 -17.97
C GLY A 78 29.27 26.34 -17.15
N GLY A 79 27.98 25.99 -17.30
CA GLY A 79 26.88 26.65 -16.60
C GLY A 79 26.64 26.00 -15.24
N ARG A 80 26.92 26.72 -14.15
CA ARG A 80 26.54 26.33 -12.78
C ARG A 80 25.02 26.43 -12.60
N GLU A 81 24.26 25.53 -13.19
CA GLU A 81 22.82 25.42 -12.92
C GLU A 81 22.60 24.97 -11.48
N ALA A 82 21.67 25.60 -10.77
CA ALA A 82 21.32 25.21 -9.41
C ALA A 82 20.36 24.01 -9.44
N ALA A 83 20.54 23.08 -8.50
CA ALA A 83 19.59 21.98 -8.32
C ALA A 83 18.23 22.51 -7.88
N PRO A 84 17.12 21.92 -8.34
CA PRO A 84 15.78 22.33 -7.93
C PRO A 84 15.51 22.02 -6.45
N ASP A 85 14.50 22.66 -5.87
CA ASP A 85 14.12 22.48 -4.45
C ASP A 85 13.69 21.05 -4.12
N GLY A 86 13.00 20.39 -5.06
CA GLY A 86 12.54 19.00 -4.94
C GLY A 86 12.56 18.32 -6.31
N PRO A 87 13.75 17.94 -6.81
CA PRO A 87 13.87 17.22 -8.08
C PRO A 87 13.03 15.96 -8.01
N MET A 88 12.26 15.70 -9.07
CA MET A 88 11.27 14.63 -9.04
C MET A 88 11.35 13.74 -10.25
N VAL A 89 11.24 12.43 -10.03
CA VAL A 89 11.00 11.44 -11.08
C VAL A 89 9.63 10.83 -10.85
N VAL A 90 8.85 10.64 -11.92
CA VAL A 90 7.52 10.05 -11.84
C VAL A 90 7.48 8.71 -12.57
N PHE A 91 7.05 7.66 -11.88
CA PHE A 91 6.68 6.39 -12.49
C PHE A 91 5.17 6.34 -12.71
N VAL A 92 4.73 6.00 -13.91
CA VAL A 92 3.31 5.89 -14.26
C VAL A 92 3.02 4.47 -14.71
N ASN A 93 2.04 3.83 -14.05
CA ASN A 93 1.47 2.59 -14.56
C ASN A 93 0.29 2.90 -15.47
N SER A 94 0.53 2.93 -16.79
CA SER A 94 -0.49 3.24 -17.79
C SER A 94 -1.67 2.26 -17.82
N LYS A 95 -1.50 1.05 -17.28
CA LYS A 95 -2.54 0.01 -17.19
C LYS A 95 -3.46 0.18 -15.96
N SER A 96 -3.10 1.03 -15.00
CA SER A 96 -3.90 1.28 -13.79
C SER A 96 -5.00 2.34 -14.00
N GLY A 97 -6.04 2.31 -13.16
CA GLY A 97 -6.97 3.45 -12.99
C GLY A 97 -7.93 3.75 -14.13
N GLY A 98 -8.52 2.75 -14.76
CA GLY A 98 -9.56 2.97 -15.77
C GLY A 98 -9.05 3.62 -17.05
N ARG A 99 -7.74 3.46 -17.36
CA ARG A 99 -7.06 3.97 -18.55
C ARG A 99 -6.82 5.49 -18.60
N HIS A 100 -6.87 6.20 -17.47
CA HIS A 100 -6.39 7.60 -17.39
C HIS A 100 -4.86 7.74 -17.37
N GLY A 101 -4.12 6.63 -17.28
CA GLY A 101 -2.66 6.62 -17.21
C GLY A 101 -1.96 7.34 -18.37
N PRO A 102 -2.33 7.11 -19.65
CA PRO A 102 -1.73 7.81 -20.79
C PRO A 102 -1.96 9.33 -20.76
N GLU A 103 -3.18 9.80 -20.47
CA GLU A 103 -3.49 11.23 -20.36
C GLU A 103 -2.74 11.88 -19.18
N LEU A 104 -2.62 11.16 -18.07
CA LEU A 104 -1.84 11.61 -16.92
C LEU A 104 -0.35 11.70 -17.25
N LYS A 105 0.19 10.70 -17.95
CA LYS A 105 1.59 10.68 -18.43
C LYS A 105 1.85 11.91 -19.29
N GLU A 106 1.05 12.15 -20.32
CA GLU A 106 1.20 13.31 -21.20
C GLU A 106 1.16 14.63 -20.39
N ARG A 107 0.23 14.74 -19.44
CA ARG A 107 0.13 15.93 -18.59
C ARG A 107 1.35 16.13 -17.70
N LEU A 108 1.90 15.07 -17.13
CA LEU A 108 3.12 15.13 -16.33
C LEU A 108 4.31 15.54 -17.20
N GLN A 109 4.44 14.95 -18.40
CA GLN A 109 5.49 15.30 -19.36
C GLN A 109 5.43 16.78 -19.76
N GLN A 110 4.23 17.35 -19.96
CA GLN A 110 4.05 18.79 -20.19
C GLN A 110 4.44 19.68 -19.01
N LEU A 111 4.49 19.12 -17.79
CA LEU A 111 4.88 19.83 -16.57
C LEU A 111 6.36 19.68 -16.26
N MET A 112 7.01 18.56 -16.55
CA MET A 112 8.39 18.30 -16.08
C MET A 112 9.38 17.80 -17.12
N GLY A 113 8.94 17.57 -18.36
CA GLY A 113 9.74 16.94 -19.40
C GLY A 113 9.46 15.44 -19.51
N GLU A 114 9.72 14.89 -20.69
CA GLU A 114 9.51 13.46 -20.97
C GLU A 114 10.54 12.57 -20.26
N GLU A 115 11.71 13.11 -19.98
CA GLU A 115 12.87 12.40 -19.44
C GLU A 115 12.75 12.11 -17.94
N GLN A 116 11.82 12.77 -17.25
CA GLN A 116 11.55 12.58 -15.82
C GLN A 116 10.27 11.76 -15.57
N VAL A 117 9.54 11.35 -16.62
CA VAL A 117 8.29 10.60 -16.51
C VAL A 117 8.43 9.25 -17.21
N PHE A 118 8.59 8.20 -16.42
CA PHE A 118 8.80 6.83 -16.88
C PHE A 118 7.49 6.05 -16.85
N ASP A 119 7.14 5.38 -17.95
CA ASP A 119 6.08 4.38 -17.94
C ASP A 119 6.66 3.06 -17.48
N LEU A 120 6.00 2.41 -16.53
CA LEU A 120 6.45 1.13 -15.99
C LEU A 120 6.33 -0.03 -16.97
N SER A 121 5.63 0.17 -18.10
CA SER A 121 5.64 -0.78 -19.22
C SER A 121 6.92 -0.66 -20.05
N ASP A 122 7.60 0.49 -20.01
CA ASP A 122 8.75 0.82 -20.85
C ASP A 122 10.07 0.73 -20.07
N VAL A 123 10.08 1.16 -18.80
CA VAL A 123 11.27 1.24 -17.94
C VAL A 123 11.00 0.55 -16.62
N ASN A 124 11.82 -0.44 -16.28
CA ASN A 124 11.75 -1.10 -14.98
C ASN A 124 12.31 -0.16 -13.90
N PRO A 125 11.67 0.00 -12.72
CA PRO A 125 12.22 0.83 -11.64
C PRO A 125 13.66 0.45 -11.25
N ARG A 126 14.03 -0.82 -11.38
CA ARG A 126 15.40 -1.30 -11.17
C ARG A 126 16.40 -0.70 -12.16
N GLU A 127 16.03 -0.50 -13.42
CA GLU A 127 16.89 0.15 -14.41
C GLU A 127 17.14 1.62 -14.04
N PHE A 128 16.15 2.30 -13.45
CA PHE A 128 16.38 3.64 -12.92
C PHE A 128 17.36 3.64 -11.73
N VAL A 129 17.31 2.65 -10.85
CA VAL A 129 18.25 2.52 -9.73
C VAL A 129 19.67 2.19 -10.20
N ASP A 130 19.81 1.27 -11.14
CA ASP A 130 21.09 0.76 -11.64
C ASP A 130 21.79 1.73 -12.62
N TYR A 131 21.03 2.48 -13.42
CA TYR A 131 21.59 3.37 -14.44
C TYR A 131 21.31 4.84 -14.16
N GLY A 132 20.08 5.19 -13.77
CA GLY A 132 19.66 6.58 -13.55
C GLY A 132 20.31 7.21 -12.31
N LEU A 133 20.19 6.56 -11.15
CA LEU A 133 20.83 7.04 -9.92
C LEU A 133 22.35 6.95 -9.98
N VAL A 134 22.89 5.88 -10.57
CA VAL A 134 24.34 5.73 -10.76
C VAL A 134 24.91 6.83 -11.67
N CYS A 135 24.15 7.28 -12.68
CA CYS A 135 24.54 8.42 -13.50
C CYS A 135 24.72 9.69 -12.66
N LEU A 136 23.75 10.02 -11.81
CA LEU A 136 23.84 11.18 -10.91
C LEU A 136 25.00 11.05 -9.92
N GLU A 137 25.20 9.86 -9.35
CA GLU A 137 26.29 9.57 -8.42
C GLU A 137 27.66 9.75 -9.09
N LYS A 138 27.85 9.21 -10.30
CA LYS A 138 29.11 9.40 -11.05
C LYS A 138 29.37 10.84 -11.43
N LEU A 139 28.35 11.57 -11.88
CA LEU A 139 28.50 13.01 -12.17
C LEU A 139 28.88 13.79 -10.91
N ALA A 140 28.29 13.46 -9.76
CA ALA A 140 28.65 14.04 -8.47
C ALA A 140 30.11 13.73 -8.09
N ASP A 141 30.57 12.49 -8.30
CA ASP A 141 31.96 12.08 -8.03
C ASP A 141 32.97 12.81 -8.93
N LEU A 142 32.56 13.16 -10.15
CA LEU A 142 33.34 13.97 -11.09
C LEU A 142 33.30 15.49 -10.79
N GLY A 143 32.66 15.89 -9.67
CA GLY A 143 32.65 17.27 -9.19
C GLY A 143 31.42 18.10 -9.61
N ASP A 144 30.40 17.48 -10.19
CA ASP A 144 29.13 18.16 -10.47
C ASP A 144 28.29 18.33 -9.20
N TYR A 145 28.41 19.51 -8.57
CA TYR A 145 27.63 19.86 -7.38
C TYR A 145 26.12 19.88 -7.62
N CYS A 146 25.66 20.16 -8.84
CA CYS A 146 24.24 20.15 -9.16
C CYS A 146 23.70 18.72 -9.24
N ALA A 147 24.47 17.79 -9.81
CA ALA A 147 24.16 16.36 -9.80
C ALA A 147 24.10 15.82 -8.37
N LYS A 148 25.07 16.21 -7.52
CA LYS A 148 25.10 15.85 -6.09
C LYS A 148 23.86 16.34 -5.35
N ASP A 149 23.56 17.64 -5.42
CA ASP A 149 22.39 18.22 -4.77
C ASP A 149 21.08 17.62 -5.31
N THR A 150 21.03 17.31 -6.61
CA THR A 150 19.88 16.65 -7.24
C THR A 150 19.70 15.25 -6.67
N ARG A 151 20.78 14.47 -6.54
CA ARG A 151 20.78 13.13 -5.96
C ARG A 151 20.35 13.12 -4.49
N ASP A 152 20.74 14.15 -3.74
CA ASP A 152 20.45 14.29 -2.32
C ASP A 152 18.99 14.71 -2.05
N LYS A 153 18.41 15.55 -2.91
CA LYS A 153 17.05 16.09 -2.76
C LYS A 153 16.00 15.31 -3.56
N LEU A 154 16.40 14.30 -4.33
CA LEU A 154 15.54 13.56 -5.24
C LEU A 154 14.34 12.92 -4.53
N ARG A 155 13.15 13.10 -5.10
CA ARG A 155 11.92 12.44 -4.67
C ARG A 155 11.30 11.66 -5.82
N ILE A 156 10.58 10.59 -5.51
CA ILE A 156 9.88 9.77 -6.51
C ILE A 156 8.37 9.89 -6.32
N MET A 157 7.65 10.08 -7.41
CA MET A 157 6.19 10.01 -7.44
C MET A 157 5.76 8.74 -8.19
N VAL A 158 4.85 7.96 -7.63
CA VAL A 158 4.33 6.76 -8.28
C VAL A 158 2.84 6.93 -8.55
N ALA A 159 2.46 6.92 -9.82
CA ALA A 159 1.07 6.93 -10.25
C ALA A 159 0.60 5.50 -10.57
N GLY A 160 -0.12 4.90 -9.62
CA GLY A 160 -0.50 3.50 -9.68
C GLY A 160 -1.40 3.07 -8.52
N GLY A 161 -1.62 1.76 -8.41
CA GLY A 161 -2.22 1.13 -7.22
C GLY A 161 -1.15 0.61 -6.24
N ASP A 162 -1.59 -0.04 -5.16
CA ASP A 162 -0.71 -0.52 -4.09
C ASP A 162 0.45 -1.41 -4.60
N GLY A 163 0.18 -2.39 -5.46
CA GLY A 163 1.23 -3.23 -6.05
C GLY A 163 2.23 -2.48 -6.93
N THR A 164 1.82 -1.38 -7.58
CA THR A 164 2.74 -0.52 -8.34
C THR A 164 3.69 0.24 -7.41
N VAL A 165 3.16 0.76 -6.30
CA VAL A 165 3.96 1.43 -5.28
C VAL A 165 4.93 0.43 -4.64
N GLY A 166 4.46 -0.76 -4.29
CA GLY A 166 5.29 -1.85 -3.75
C GLY A 166 6.43 -2.26 -4.68
N TRP A 167 6.20 -2.32 -5.99
CA TRP A 167 7.25 -2.64 -6.97
C TRP A 167 8.37 -1.58 -6.99
N VAL A 168 8.02 -0.29 -6.94
CA VAL A 168 9.01 0.79 -6.88
C VAL A 168 9.77 0.76 -5.55
N LEU A 169 9.07 0.61 -4.42
CA LEU A 169 9.70 0.48 -3.10
C LEU A 169 10.65 -0.73 -3.02
N GLY A 170 10.26 -1.86 -3.60
CA GLY A 170 11.09 -3.07 -3.65
C GLY A 170 12.34 -2.90 -4.50
N SER A 171 12.30 -2.02 -5.51
CA SER A 171 13.50 -1.69 -6.31
C SER A 171 14.42 -0.70 -5.58
N LEU A 172 13.86 0.26 -4.85
CA LEU A 172 14.64 1.21 -4.03
C LEU A 172 15.29 0.54 -2.82
N THR A 173 14.74 -0.57 -2.36
CA THR A 173 15.31 -1.42 -1.32
C THR A 173 16.72 -1.89 -1.66
N GLU A 174 17.04 -2.14 -2.94
CA GLU A 174 18.38 -2.55 -3.38
C GLU A 174 19.47 -1.53 -2.99
N LEU A 175 19.12 -0.24 -2.87
CA LEU A 175 20.04 0.79 -2.42
C LEU A 175 20.52 0.56 -0.98
N HIS A 176 19.64 0.07 -0.09
CA HIS A 176 20.04 -0.26 1.29
C HIS A 176 21.00 -1.44 1.34
N THR A 177 20.73 -2.48 0.54
CA THR A 177 21.61 -3.66 0.44
C THR A 177 23.00 -3.31 -0.10
N GLN A 178 23.09 -2.28 -0.96
CA GLN A 178 24.34 -1.77 -1.53
C GLN A 178 24.99 -0.64 -0.70
N ASP A 179 24.43 -0.29 0.47
CA ASP A 179 24.80 0.88 1.30
C ASP A 179 24.88 2.21 0.52
N ARG A 180 24.00 2.38 -0.48
CA ARG A 180 23.90 3.57 -1.32
C ARG A 180 22.87 4.54 -0.74
N LYS A 181 23.32 5.70 -0.28
CA LYS A 181 22.48 6.74 0.34
C LYS A 181 22.57 8.07 -0.43
N PRO A 182 21.53 8.93 -0.35
CA PRO A 182 20.24 8.70 0.31
C PRO A 182 19.29 7.83 -0.53
N VAL A 183 18.25 7.25 0.10
CA VAL A 183 17.15 6.60 -0.62
C VAL A 183 16.06 7.64 -0.88
N PRO A 184 15.60 7.83 -2.14
CA PRO A 184 14.60 8.85 -2.43
C PRO A 184 13.23 8.47 -1.85
N PRO A 185 12.54 9.38 -1.14
CA PRO A 185 11.22 9.09 -0.58
C PRO A 185 10.15 9.03 -1.68
N VAL A 186 9.13 8.21 -1.46
CA VAL A 186 8.07 7.90 -2.44
C VAL A 186 6.75 8.58 -2.08
N ALA A 187 6.21 9.34 -3.03
CA ALA A 187 4.87 9.92 -3.01
C ALA A 187 3.94 9.15 -3.97
N VAL A 188 2.61 9.23 -3.77
CA VAL A 188 1.65 8.40 -4.51
C VAL A 188 0.57 9.24 -5.22
N ILE A 189 0.28 8.92 -6.48
CA ILE A 189 -0.97 9.29 -7.16
C ILE A 189 -1.87 8.04 -7.19
N PRO A 190 -2.99 7.99 -6.44
CA PRO A 190 -3.83 6.80 -6.31
C PRO A 190 -4.65 6.52 -7.57
N LEU A 191 -4.09 5.69 -8.46
CA LEU A 191 -4.79 5.19 -9.65
C LEU A 191 -5.38 3.79 -9.44
N GLY A 192 -5.11 3.11 -8.33
CA GLY A 192 -5.65 1.77 -8.05
C GLY A 192 -7.12 1.78 -7.59
N THR A 193 -7.61 0.60 -7.20
CA THR A 193 -8.97 0.42 -6.65
C THR A 193 -9.03 0.56 -5.13
N GLY A 194 -8.07 -0.06 -4.41
CA GLY A 194 -7.95 -0.01 -2.95
C GLY A 194 -7.24 1.25 -2.48
N ASN A 195 -5.97 1.38 -2.90
CA ASN A 195 -5.06 2.49 -2.58
C ASN A 195 -4.85 2.64 -1.08
N ASP A 196 -4.68 1.52 -0.38
CA ASP A 196 -4.51 1.48 1.08
C ASP A 196 -3.18 2.14 1.51
N LEU A 197 -2.10 1.98 0.74
CA LEU A 197 -0.85 2.72 0.95
C LEU A 197 -1.06 4.22 0.79
N SER A 198 -1.69 4.64 -0.31
CA SER A 198 -1.99 6.05 -0.56
C SER A 198 -2.85 6.68 0.54
N ARG A 199 -3.87 5.97 1.03
CA ARG A 199 -4.69 6.41 2.15
C ARG A 199 -3.87 6.55 3.42
N SER A 200 -2.99 5.58 3.67
CA SER A 200 -2.17 5.56 4.89
C SER A 200 -1.24 6.75 5.01
N PHE A 201 -0.74 7.24 3.88
CA PHE A 201 0.13 8.40 3.80
C PHE A 201 -0.59 9.66 3.32
N GLY A 202 -1.92 9.77 3.44
CA GLY A 202 -2.63 11.03 3.18
C GLY A 202 -2.79 11.45 1.70
N TRP A 203 -2.45 10.58 0.75
CA TRP A 203 -2.62 10.84 -0.68
C TRP A 203 -4.05 10.59 -1.17
N GLY A 204 -4.88 9.95 -0.33
CA GLY A 204 -6.30 9.72 -0.57
C GLY A 204 -6.58 8.42 -1.30
N GLY A 205 -7.87 8.13 -1.49
CA GLY A 205 -8.32 6.83 -1.96
C GLY A 205 -8.55 6.68 -3.46
N SER A 206 -8.60 7.78 -4.18
CA SER A 206 -8.93 7.82 -5.61
C SER A 206 -8.45 9.12 -6.21
N PHE A 207 -8.07 9.07 -7.49
CA PHE A 207 -7.69 10.27 -8.21
C PHE A 207 -8.91 11.18 -8.46
N PRO A 208 -8.84 12.49 -8.13
CA PRO A 208 -10.00 13.39 -8.23
C PRO A 208 -10.53 13.55 -9.65
N PHE A 209 -11.84 13.80 -9.80
CA PHE A 209 -12.47 14.09 -11.10
C PHE A 209 -11.84 15.31 -11.80
N ALA A 210 -11.49 16.35 -11.04
CA ALA A 210 -10.74 17.53 -11.52
C ALA A 210 -9.22 17.27 -11.56
N TRP A 211 -8.81 16.14 -12.13
CA TRP A 211 -7.45 15.63 -12.00
C TRP A 211 -6.37 16.57 -12.52
N LYS A 212 -6.62 17.33 -13.59
CA LYS A 212 -5.63 18.25 -14.19
C LYS A 212 -5.10 19.30 -13.21
N SER A 213 -5.96 19.78 -12.30
CA SER A 213 -5.58 20.69 -11.22
C SER A 213 -5.02 19.94 -10.01
N ALA A 214 -5.53 18.74 -9.74
CA ALA A 214 -5.06 17.88 -8.66
C ALA A 214 -3.59 17.47 -8.86
N VAL A 215 -3.15 17.17 -10.09
CA VAL A 215 -1.75 16.80 -10.40
C VAL A 215 -0.78 17.86 -9.87
N LYS A 216 -1.02 19.14 -10.17
CA LYS A 216 -0.15 20.22 -9.71
C LYS A 216 -0.08 20.30 -8.18
N LYS A 217 -1.23 20.12 -7.52
CA LYS A 217 -1.30 20.10 -6.05
C LYS A 217 -0.54 18.91 -5.48
N SER A 218 -0.70 17.73 -6.08
CA SER A 218 0.01 16.52 -5.67
C SER A 218 1.52 16.65 -5.84
N LEU A 219 1.99 17.22 -6.97
CA LEU A 219 3.42 17.47 -7.19
C LEU A 219 3.99 18.46 -6.16
N LEU A 220 3.31 19.59 -5.93
CA LEU A 220 3.76 20.57 -4.93
C LEU A 220 3.84 19.96 -3.53
N LYS A 221 2.81 19.19 -3.16
CA LYS A 221 2.75 18.47 -1.89
C LYS A 221 3.84 17.40 -1.79
N ALA A 222 4.20 16.76 -2.90
CA ALA A 222 5.29 15.78 -2.93
C ALA A 222 6.66 16.45 -2.76
N ILE A 223 6.82 17.71 -3.15
CA ILE A 223 8.03 18.50 -2.91
C ILE A 223 8.15 18.92 -1.43
N THR A 224 7.06 19.41 -0.82
CA THR A 224 7.11 19.99 0.53
C THR A 224 6.73 19.03 1.64
N GLY A 225 6.13 17.88 1.32
CA GLY A 225 5.63 16.93 2.30
C GLY A 225 6.74 16.36 3.18
N PRO A 226 6.49 16.13 4.48
CA PRO A 226 7.47 15.52 5.36
C PRO A 226 7.70 14.06 4.97
N VAL A 227 8.89 13.55 5.27
CA VAL A 227 9.23 12.14 5.04
C VAL A 227 8.79 11.32 6.26
N CYS A 228 8.13 10.20 6.01
CA CYS A 228 7.70 9.21 6.99
C CYS A 228 8.32 7.86 6.66
N HIS A 229 8.40 7.00 7.67
CA HIS A 229 8.88 5.64 7.50
C HIS A 229 7.71 4.68 7.26
N LEU A 230 8.03 3.56 6.64
CA LEU A 230 7.12 2.45 6.40
C LEU A 230 7.88 1.15 6.61
N ASP A 231 7.40 0.34 7.54
CA ASP A 231 7.87 -1.03 7.69
C ASP A 231 7.44 -1.89 6.51
N SER A 232 8.28 -2.86 6.20
CA SER A 232 8.01 -3.88 5.21
C SER A 232 8.36 -5.24 5.77
N TRP A 233 7.72 -6.27 5.24
CA TRP A 233 7.72 -7.60 5.84
C TRP A 233 8.11 -8.63 4.80
N HIS A 234 9.20 -9.35 5.08
CA HIS A 234 9.67 -10.48 4.28
C HIS A 234 8.84 -11.71 4.61
N LEU A 235 8.25 -12.32 3.58
CA LEU A 235 7.48 -13.54 3.63
C LEU A 235 8.33 -14.67 3.03
N LEU A 236 8.56 -15.72 3.79
CA LEU A 236 9.16 -16.97 3.31
C LEU A 236 8.15 -18.10 3.42
N VAL A 237 7.84 -18.74 2.29
CA VAL A 237 6.98 -19.93 2.22
C VAL A 237 7.84 -21.13 1.90
N SER A 238 7.91 -22.09 2.84
CA SER A 238 8.61 -23.36 2.67
C SER A 238 7.60 -24.50 2.59
N MET A 239 7.61 -25.24 1.49
CA MET A 239 6.66 -26.34 1.27
C MET A 239 7.35 -27.60 0.72
N PRO A 240 6.72 -28.77 0.85
CA PRO A 240 7.27 -30.02 0.31
C PRO A 240 7.38 -29.97 -1.22
N SER A 241 8.49 -30.47 -1.77
CA SER A 241 8.73 -30.54 -3.21
C SER A 241 7.73 -31.44 -3.96
N GLY A 242 7.55 -31.20 -5.27
CA GLY A 242 6.74 -32.04 -6.16
C GLY A 242 5.33 -31.52 -6.48
N LYS A 243 4.81 -30.54 -5.73
CA LYS A 243 3.56 -29.85 -6.10
C LYS A 243 3.88 -28.50 -6.74
N VAL A 244 3.48 -28.34 -8.00
CA VAL A 244 3.61 -27.07 -8.72
C VAL A 244 2.64 -26.07 -8.11
N VAL A 245 3.19 -24.95 -7.62
CA VAL A 245 2.43 -23.77 -7.24
C VAL A 245 2.68 -22.71 -8.30
N ASP A 246 1.63 -21.98 -8.64
CA ASP A 246 1.72 -20.74 -9.41
C ASP A 246 1.65 -19.58 -8.40
N PRO A 247 2.78 -19.20 -7.78
CA PRO A 247 2.80 -18.13 -6.80
C PRO A 247 2.54 -16.77 -7.47
N PRO A 248 2.10 -15.75 -6.70
CA PRO A 248 1.96 -14.40 -7.20
C PRO A 248 3.30 -13.84 -7.71
N HIS A 249 3.26 -12.80 -8.54
CA HIS A 249 4.47 -12.19 -9.11
C HIS A 249 5.41 -11.61 -8.05
N SER A 250 4.83 -11.22 -6.92
CA SER A 250 5.56 -10.71 -5.76
C SER A 250 6.30 -11.81 -4.97
N LEU A 251 6.10 -13.10 -5.27
CA LEU A 251 6.83 -14.22 -4.68
C LEU A 251 7.72 -14.90 -5.72
N LYS A 252 9.02 -14.96 -5.42
CA LYS A 252 10.04 -15.57 -6.29
C LYS A 252 10.55 -16.87 -5.67
N PRO A 253 10.86 -17.89 -6.49
CA PRO A 253 11.52 -19.09 -5.98
C PRO A 253 12.90 -18.72 -5.42
N THR A 254 13.28 -19.34 -4.31
CA THR A 254 14.59 -19.17 -3.66
C THR A 254 15.16 -20.52 -3.25
N GLU A 255 16.48 -20.64 -3.33
CA GLU A 255 17.22 -21.84 -2.91
C GLU A 255 17.62 -21.78 -1.43
N GLU A 256 17.69 -20.58 -0.85
CA GLU A 256 18.02 -20.38 0.56
C GLU A 256 16.77 -20.54 1.42
N CYS A 257 16.76 -21.59 2.24
CA CYS A 257 15.63 -21.90 3.10
C CYS A 257 16.10 -22.11 4.55
N SER A 258 16.49 -21.03 5.21
CA SER A 258 16.84 -21.03 6.64
C SER A 258 15.63 -20.63 7.48
N LEU A 259 14.74 -21.59 7.76
CA LEU A 259 13.73 -21.40 8.81
C LEU A 259 14.43 -21.21 10.15
N ASP A 260 13.93 -20.32 11.01
CA ASP A 260 14.51 -20.11 12.33
C ASP A 260 14.46 -21.42 13.14
N GLN A 261 15.62 -21.97 13.52
CA GLN A 261 15.75 -23.30 14.15
C GLN A 261 15.23 -23.35 15.60
N GLY A 262 14.83 -22.21 16.17
CA GLY A 262 14.34 -22.11 17.55
C GLY A 262 12.97 -22.74 17.85
N LEU A 263 12.36 -23.48 16.90
CA LEU A 263 11.09 -24.17 17.09
C LEU A 263 11.23 -25.66 16.75
N THR A 264 10.86 -26.53 17.70
CA THR A 264 10.71 -27.97 17.46
C THR A 264 9.58 -28.20 16.48
N ILE A 265 9.91 -28.63 15.27
CA ILE A 265 8.93 -29.03 14.26
C ILE A 265 8.33 -30.37 14.69
N GLU A 266 7.00 -30.42 14.82
CA GLU A 266 6.29 -31.67 15.02
C GLU A 266 6.13 -32.38 13.66
N GLY A 267 6.95 -33.38 13.40
CA GLY A 267 6.90 -34.22 12.19
C GLY A 267 8.26 -34.37 11.52
N GLU A 268 8.34 -35.27 10.53
CA GLU A 268 9.53 -35.41 9.69
C GLU A 268 9.64 -34.22 8.72
N LEU A 269 10.85 -33.72 8.51
CA LEU A 269 11.13 -32.72 7.48
C LEU A 269 11.25 -33.42 6.12
N PRO A 270 10.63 -32.89 5.06
CA PRO A 270 10.80 -33.46 3.73
C PRO A 270 12.25 -33.31 3.26
N GLU A 271 12.80 -34.35 2.61
CA GLU A 271 14.17 -34.35 2.06
C GLU A 271 14.41 -33.23 1.03
N LYS A 272 13.35 -32.76 0.38
CA LYS A 272 13.38 -31.67 -0.60
C LYS A 272 12.23 -30.70 -0.38
N VAL A 273 12.56 -29.43 -0.22
CA VAL A 273 11.62 -28.31 -0.04
C VAL A 273 11.67 -27.38 -1.25
N ASN A 274 10.52 -26.85 -1.63
CA ASN A 274 10.40 -25.70 -2.51
C ASN A 274 10.18 -24.46 -1.64
N CYS A 275 10.99 -23.43 -1.84
CA CYS A 275 10.93 -22.20 -1.07
C CYS A 275 10.63 -21.00 -1.97
N TYR A 276 9.75 -20.13 -1.49
CA TYR A 276 9.36 -18.90 -2.17
C TYR A 276 9.50 -17.74 -1.20
N GLU A 277 10.03 -16.63 -1.67
CA GLU A 277 10.19 -15.43 -0.87
C GLU A 277 9.66 -14.18 -1.56
N GLY A 278 9.27 -13.20 -0.75
CA GLY A 278 8.84 -11.89 -1.23
C GLY A 278 8.71 -10.89 -0.10
N VAL A 279 8.35 -9.66 -0.45
CA VAL A 279 8.16 -8.57 0.50
C VAL A 279 6.78 -7.98 0.31
N PHE A 280 6.09 -7.71 1.40
CA PHE A 280 4.80 -7.02 1.40
C PHE A 280 4.85 -5.77 2.28
N TYR A 281 3.99 -4.81 1.97
CA TYR A 281 3.89 -3.51 2.62
C TYR A 281 2.55 -3.31 3.31
N ASN A 282 1.51 -4.03 2.91
CA ASN A 282 0.16 -3.86 3.44
C ASN A 282 -0.27 -5.04 4.31
N TYR A 283 -0.48 -6.22 3.73
CA TYR A 283 -0.94 -7.39 4.50
C TYR A 283 -0.61 -8.72 3.85
N PHE A 284 -0.59 -9.74 4.71
CA PHE A 284 -0.69 -11.14 4.36
C PHE A 284 -1.98 -11.73 4.95
N SER A 285 -2.71 -12.56 4.20
CA SER A 285 -3.88 -13.27 4.71
C SER A 285 -3.90 -14.74 4.33
N ILE A 286 -4.49 -15.56 5.21
CA ILE A 286 -4.71 -16.99 4.99
C ILE A 286 -6.13 -17.38 5.35
N GLY A 287 -6.71 -18.27 4.54
CA GLY A 287 -8.02 -18.86 4.77
C GLY A 287 -9.09 -18.24 3.88
N MET A 288 -10.28 -18.05 4.46
CA MET A 288 -11.46 -17.69 3.66
C MET A 288 -11.29 -16.35 2.94
N ASP A 289 -10.64 -15.35 3.54
CA ASP A 289 -10.43 -14.01 2.96
C ASP A 289 -9.66 -14.10 1.64
N ALA A 290 -8.51 -14.77 1.67
CA ALA A 290 -7.72 -15.09 0.49
C ALA A 290 -8.49 -15.93 -0.55
N ARG A 291 -9.41 -16.82 -0.13
CA ARG A 291 -10.25 -17.58 -1.06
C ARG A 291 -11.22 -16.68 -1.84
N VAL A 292 -11.80 -15.68 -1.19
CA VAL A 292 -12.67 -14.70 -1.88
C VAL A 292 -11.85 -13.87 -2.86
N ALA A 293 -10.68 -13.40 -2.44
CA ALA A 293 -9.77 -12.68 -3.31
C ALA A 293 -9.34 -13.54 -4.52
N TYR A 294 -9.02 -14.83 -4.31
CA TYR A 294 -8.66 -15.76 -5.38
C TYR A 294 -9.78 -15.89 -6.42
N GLY A 295 -11.02 -16.10 -5.97
CA GLY A 295 -12.17 -16.19 -6.87
C GLY A 295 -12.46 -14.89 -7.63
N PHE A 296 -12.29 -13.74 -6.98
CA PHE A 296 -12.36 -12.43 -7.62
C PHE A 296 -11.26 -12.25 -8.68
N HIS A 297 -10.02 -12.62 -8.36
CA HIS A 297 -8.88 -12.51 -9.25
C HIS A 297 -9.07 -13.37 -10.51
N HIS A 298 -9.52 -14.61 -10.34
CA HIS A 298 -9.82 -15.52 -11.46
C HIS A 298 -10.93 -14.96 -12.36
N LEU A 299 -12.02 -14.45 -11.78
CA LEU A 299 -13.12 -13.84 -12.53
C LEU A 299 -12.66 -12.61 -13.33
N ARG A 300 -11.78 -11.78 -12.74
CA ARG A 300 -11.20 -10.61 -13.43
C ARG A 300 -10.38 -11.03 -14.64
N ASN A 301 -9.63 -12.12 -14.54
CA ASN A 301 -8.82 -12.65 -15.63
C ASN A 301 -9.69 -13.30 -16.72
N GLU A 302 -10.77 -13.99 -16.36
CA GLU A 302 -11.70 -14.61 -17.31
C GLU A 302 -12.60 -13.58 -18.02
N LYS A 303 -13.05 -12.54 -17.31
CA LYS A 303 -14.02 -11.54 -17.80
C LYS A 303 -13.52 -10.11 -17.58
N PRO A 304 -12.47 -9.67 -18.27
CA PRO A 304 -11.88 -8.34 -18.09
C PRO A 304 -12.86 -7.20 -18.40
N ASN A 305 -13.86 -7.44 -19.25
CA ASN A 305 -14.88 -6.44 -19.61
C ASN A 305 -15.83 -6.07 -18.45
N LEU A 306 -16.01 -6.96 -17.46
CA LEU A 306 -16.85 -6.67 -16.28
C LEU A 306 -16.07 -5.90 -15.18
N ALA A 307 -14.74 -5.99 -15.19
CA ALA A 307 -13.85 -5.42 -14.19
C ALA A 307 -13.17 -4.10 -14.66
N GLN A 308 -13.85 -3.33 -15.51
CA GLN A 308 -13.36 -2.05 -16.01
C GLN A 308 -13.72 -0.93 -15.02
N GLY A 309 -12.90 -0.78 -13.99
CA GLY A 309 -12.88 0.42 -13.13
C GLY A 309 -13.01 0.15 -11.62
N PRO A 310 -12.59 1.09 -10.76
CA PRO A 310 -12.58 0.91 -9.31
C PRO A 310 -13.95 0.59 -8.69
N LEU A 311 -15.03 1.20 -9.17
CA LEU A 311 -16.38 0.98 -8.66
C LEU A 311 -16.89 -0.42 -9.00
N SER A 312 -16.74 -0.84 -10.26
CA SER A 312 -17.09 -2.19 -10.72
C SER A 312 -16.31 -3.26 -9.96
N ASN A 313 -15.00 -3.05 -9.76
CA ASN A 313 -14.16 -3.97 -8.99
C ASN A 313 -14.66 -4.14 -7.55
N LYS A 314 -15.03 -3.03 -6.88
CA LYS A 314 -15.57 -3.07 -5.52
C LYS A 314 -16.92 -3.78 -5.44
N LEU A 315 -17.81 -3.53 -6.40
CA LEU A 315 -19.11 -4.19 -6.48
C LEU A 315 -19.00 -5.69 -6.73
N ILE A 316 -18.11 -6.10 -7.62
CA ILE A 316 -17.86 -7.52 -7.90
C ILE A 316 -17.24 -8.20 -6.67
N TYR A 317 -16.27 -7.58 -6.00
CA TYR A 317 -15.67 -8.12 -4.77
C TYR A 317 -16.73 -8.32 -3.67
N SER A 318 -17.61 -7.32 -3.49
CA SER A 318 -18.75 -7.40 -2.57
C SER A 318 -19.71 -8.52 -2.96
N GLY A 319 -20.09 -8.62 -4.24
CA GLY A 319 -20.95 -9.68 -4.75
C GLY A 319 -20.35 -11.08 -4.58
N TYR A 320 -19.05 -11.24 -4.80
CA TYR A 320 -18.35 -12.53 -4.67
C TYR A 320 -18.22 -12.97 -3.21
N SER A 321 -18.01 -12.01 -2.30
CA SER A 321 -18.09 -12.24 -0.85
C SER A 321 -19.46 -12.83 -0.49
N CYS A 322 -20.54 -12.34 -1.11
CA CYS A 322 -21.91 -12.82 -0.88
C CYS A 322 -22.18 -14.22 -1.47
N THR A 323 -21.64 -14.55 -2.65
CA THR A 323 -21.98 -15.77 -3.41
C THR A 323 -21.09 -16.98 -3.12
N GLN A 324 -19.87 -16.82 -2.60
CA GLN A 324 -18.95 -17.93 -2.25
C GLN A 324 -19.34 -18.74 -1.01
N GLY A 325 -20.62 -18.72 -0.63
CA GLY A 325 -21.11 -19.44 0.54
C GLY A 325 -20.57 -18.89 1.86
N TRP A 326 -19.89 -17.74 1.88
CA TRP A 326 -19.31 -17.15 3.09
C TRP A 326 -20.40 -16.68 4.09
N PHE A 327 -21.57 -16.28 3.58
CA PHE A 327 -22.76 -15.93 4.38
C PHE A 327 -23.68 -17.13 4.63
N VAL A 328 -23.64 -18.13 3.75
CA VAL A 328 -24.51 -19.33 3.75
C VAL A 328 -23.81 -20.58 4.31
N THR A 329 -22.58 -20.42 4.81
CA THR A 329 -21.84 -21.49 5.49
C THR A 329 -22.46 -22.02 6.78
N PRO A 330 -23.56 -21.50 7.38
CA PRO A 330 -24.21 -22.20 8.48
C PRO A 330 -24.73 -23.60 8.11
N CYS A 331 -25.02 -23.87 6.83
CA CYS A 331 -25.82 -25.04 6.41
C CYS A 331 -25.04 -26.28 5.89
N THR A 332 -23.70 -26.33 5.98
CA THR A 332 -22.91 -27.52 5.59
C THR A 332 -22.60 -28.43 6.78
N SER A 333 -22.76 -29.74 6.62
CA SER A 333 -22.96 -30.74 7.68
C SER A 333 -21.79 -31.05 8.62
N ASP A 334 -20.59 -30.44 8.48
CA ASP A 334 -19.48 -30.67 9.42
C ASP A 334 -18.88 -29.37 10.01
N PRO A 335 -19.19 -29.04 11.29
CA PRO A 335 -18.64 -27.89 12.00
C PRO A 335 -17.13 -27.98 12.28
N SER A 336 -16.58 -29.20 12.35
CA SER A 336 -15.17 -29.43 12.66
C SER A 336 -14.25 -29.06 11.49
N LEU A 337 -14.77 -29.06 10.26
CA LEU A 337 -14.00 -28.71 9.06
C LEU A 337 -14.04 -27.21 8.70
N ARG A 338 -14.59 -26.33 9.56
CA ARG A 338 -14.79 -24.91 9.21
C ARG A 338 -13.70 -23.95 9.71
N GLY A 339 -12.95 -24.29 10.75
CA GLY A 339 -12.08 -23.35 11.46
C GLY A 339 -10.60 -23.49 11.10
N LEU A 340 -9.89 -22.37 10.99
CA LEU A 340 -8.44 -22.38 10.74
C LEU A 340 -7.65 -23.12 11.82
N LYS A 341 -8.19 -23.20 13.05
CA LYS A 341 -7.55 -23.87 14.19
C LYS A 341 -7.08 -25.31 13.88
N ASN A 342 -7.78 -26.03 13.01
CA ASN A 342 -7.47 -27.44 12.76
C ASN A 342 -6.34 -27.65 11.76
N ILE A 343 -6.01 -26.62 10.99
CA ILE A 343 -4.96 -26.66 9.97
C ILE A 343 -3.81 -25.71 10.28
N LEU A 344 -3.98 -24.75 11.19
CA LEU A 344 -3.04 -23.66 11.41
C LEU A 344 -2.56 -23.63 12.86
N ARG A 345 -1.26 -23.72 13.03
CA ARG A 345 -0.57 -23.37 14.28
C ARG A 345 0.21 -22.09 14.07
N MET A 346 0.03 -21.14 14.97
CA MET A 346 0.64 -19.82 14.89
C MET A 346 1.59 -19.62 16.05
N HIS A 347 2.81 -19.22 15.74
CA HIS A 347 3.82 -18.77 16.69
C HIS A 347 4.18 -17.34 16.36
N VAL A 348 4.45 -16.53 17.38
CA VAL A 348 4.84 -15.13 17.21
C VAL A 348 6.05 -14.81 18.07
N LYS A 349 6.86 -13.86 17.62
CA LYS A 349 7.83 -13.18 18.48
C LYS A 349 7.27 -11.83 18.87
N LYS A 350 7.32 -11.52 20.16
CA LYS A 350 7.06 -10.16 20.67
C LYS A 350 8.29 -9.29 20.48
N VAL A 351 8.11 -7.97 20.55
CA VAL A 351 9.22 -7.00 20.50
C VAL A 351 10.24 -7.35 21.59
N ASN A 352 11.53 -7.33 21.24
CA ASN A 352 12.65 -7.65 22.15
C ASN A 352 12.63 -9.07 22.76
N CYS A 353 11.87 -10.00 22.18
CA CYS A 353 11.88 -11.41 22.58
C CYS A 353 12.52 -12.27 21.49
N THR A 354 13.46 -13.12 21.89
CA THR A 354 14.12 -14.10 21.02
C THR A 354 13.34 -15.41 20.89
N GLU A 355 12.49 -15.71 21.87
CA GLU A 355 11.70 -16.93 21.94
C GLU A 355 10.37 -16.80 21.17
N TRP A 356 9.96 -17.92 20.57
CA TRP A 356 8.68 -18.04 19.89
C TRP A 356 7.56 -18.40 20.88
N GLU A 357 6.48 -17.63 20.90
CA GLU A 357 5.28 -17.91 21.70
C GLU A 357 4.17 -18.49 20.82
N GLN A 358 3.62 -19.64 21.20
CA GLN A 358 2.48 -20.21 20.49
C GLN A 358 1.18 -19.46 20.83
N ILE A 359 0.51 -18.92 19.81
CA ILE A 359 -0.76 -18.20 19.95
C ILE A 359 -1.92 -19.07 19.46
N PRO A 360 -2.91 -19.40 20.32
CA PRO A 360 -4.01 -20.25 19.93
C PRO A 360 -4.97 -19.54 18.97
N VAL A 361 -5.18 -20.13 17.79
CA VAL A 361 -6.18 -19.64 16.83
C VAL A 361 -7.60 -19.91 17.37
N PRO A 362 -8.46 -18.90 17.53
CA PRO A 362 -9.81 -19.11 18.04
C PRO A 362 -10.65 -20.00 17.10
N LYS A 363 -11.41 -20.95 17.66
CA LYS A 363 -12.26 -21.90 16.89
C LYS A 363 -13.23 -21.24 15.89
N SER A 364 -13.64 -20.00 16.17
CA SER A 364 -14.59 -19.25 15.32
C SER A 364 -13.94 -18.53 14.14
N VAL A 365 -12.60 -18.46 14.09
CA VAL A 365 -11.86 -17.73 13.06
C VAL A 365 -11.69 -18.61 11.82
N ARG A 366 -11.98 -18.03 10.66
CA ARG A 366 -11.91 -18.67 9.33
C ARG A 366 -10.95 -17.97 8.37
N ALA A 367 -10.53 -16.76 8.69
CA ALA A 367 -9.42 -16.09 8.03
C ALA A 367 -8.56 -15.37 9.07
N ILE A 368 -7.24 -15.45 8.91
CA ILE A 368 -6.29 -14.62 9.67
C ILE A 368 -5.67 -13.63 8.70
N VAL A 369 -5.54 -12.39 9.15
CA VAL A 369 -4.87 -11.32 8.43
C VAL A 369 -3.78 -10.78 9.35
N ALA A 370 -2.56 -10.69 8.82
CA ALA A 370 -1.45 -9.97 9.39
C ALA A 370 -1.32 -8.65 8.61
N LEU A 371 -1.61 -7.54 9.26
CA LEU A 371 -1.79 -6.22 8.66
C LEU A 371 -0.72 -5.26 9.21
N ASN A 372 -0.03 -4.57 8.31
CA ASN A 372 1.00 -3.56 8.63
C ASN A 372 0.45 -2.12 8.58
N LEU A 373 -0.58 -1.88 7.76
CA LEU A 373 -1.19 -0.55 7.65
C LEU A 373 -2.35 -0.40 8.62
N HIS A 374 -2.70 0.82 9.00
CA HIS A 374 -3.92 1.06 9.79
C HIS A 374 -5.21 0.82 8.99
N ASN A 375 -5.12 0.61 7.68
CA ASN A 375 -6.29 0.38 6.84
C ASN A 375 -6.13 -0.80 5.88
N TYR A 376 -7.28 -1.41 5.58
CA TYR A 376 -7.44 -2.64 4.83
C TYR A 376 -8.66 -2.51 3.90
N GLY A 377 -8.59 -3.09 2.71
CA GLY A 377 -9.77 -3.29 1.88
C GLY A 377 -10.42 -1.99 1.39
N SER A 378 -9.61 -1.03 0.94
CA SER A 378 -10.02 0.33 0.51
C SER A 378 -10.27 1.33 1.64
N GLY A 379 -9.41 1.33 2.66
CA GLY A 379 -9.44 2.34 3.71
C GLY A 379 -10.24 1.99 4.95
N ARG A 380 -10.61 0.72 5.17
CA ARG A 380 -11.32 0.29 6.38
C ARG A 380 -10.34 0.03 7.50
N ASN A 381 -10.69 0.32 8.74
CA ASN A 381 -9.82 0.04 9.89
C ASN A 381 -10.32 -1.19 10.69
N PRO A 382 -9.94 -2.43 10.31
CA PRO A 382 -10.41 -3.64 11.01
C PRO A 382 -9.84 -3.77 12.43
N TRP A 383 -8.65 -3.20 12.70
CA TRP A 383 -8.08 -3.14 14.04
C TRP A 383 -8.80 -2.10 14.93
N GLY A 384 -9.40 -1.10 14.29
CA GLY A 384 -10.13 -0.03 14.94
C GLY A 384 -9.22 0.89 15.75
N SER A 385 -9.80 1.52 16.77
CA SER A 385 -9.08 2.37 17.72
C SER A 385 -9.38 1.90 19.15
N PRO A 386 -8.75 0.79 19.60
CA PRO A 386 -9.05 0.23 20.90
C PRO A 386 -8.74 1.23 22.01
N LYS A 387 -9.60 1.28 23.04
CA LYS A 387 -9.37 2.15 24.20
C LYS A 387 -8.07 1.74 24.92
N ARG A 388 -7.36 2.72 25.49
CA ARG A 388 -6.11 2.50 26.25
C ARG A 388 -6.19 1.36 27.28
N GLN A 389 -7.27 1.29 28.06
CA GLN A 389 -7.49 0.21 29.03
C GLN A 389 -7.54 -1.20 28.40
N TYR A 390 -8.08 -1.30 27.18
CA TYR A 390 -8.12 -2.56 26.44
C TYR A 390 -6.73 -2.95 25.92
N LEU A 391 -5.99 -1.96 25.39
CA LEU A 391 -4.61 -2.13 24.94
C LEU A 391 -3.74 -2.64 26.10
N GLU A 392 -3.76 -1.96 27.24
CA GLU A 392 -3.03 -2.35 28.46
C GLU A 392 -3.41 -3.76 28.94
N LYS A 393 -4.71 -4.08 29.00
CA LYS A 393 -5.19 -5.42 29.38
C LYS A 393 -4.72 -6.53 28.43
N LYS A 394 -4.53 -6.20 27.15
CA LYS A 394 -4.09 -7.16 26.12
C LYS A 394 -2.58 -7.16 25.89
N GLY A 395 -1.85 -6.20 26.45
CA GLY A 395 -0.45 -5.98 26.13
C GLY A 395 -0.25 -5.52 24.67
N PHE A 396 -1.23 -4.80 24.12
CA PHE A 396 -1.15 -4.21 22.78
C PHE A 396 -0.71 -2.75 22.86
N VAL A 397 -0.16 -2.25 21.77
CA VAL A 397 0.16 -0.84 21.55
C VAL A 397 -0.71 -0.27 20.43
N GLU A 398 -0.70 1.05 20.29
CA GLU A 398 -1.35 1.71 19.16
C GLU A 398 -0.66 1.30 17.86
N ALA A 399 -1.46 0.96 16.85
CA ALA A 399 -0.94 0.45 15.58
C ALA A 399 -0.33 1.59 14.76
N HIS A 400 0.93 1.44 14.38
CA HIS A 400 1.63 2.37 13.50
C HIS A 400 2.29 1.61 12.34
N VAL A 401 2.57 2.34 11.25
CA VAL A 401 3.14 1.72 10.03
C VAL A 401 4.65 1.55 10.10
N ASP A 402 5.28 2.00 11.18
CA ASP A 402 6.73 2.11 11.37
C ASP A 402 7.22 1.72 12.79
N ASP A 403 6.39 1.02 13.57
CA ASP A 403 6.66 0.62 14.96
C ASP A 403 7.37 -0.74 15.11
N GLY A 404 7.59 -1.45 14.00
CA GLY A 404 8.17 -2.79 13.97
C GLY A 404 7.21 -3.89 14.38
N LEU A 405 5.91 -3.62 14.39
CA LEU A 405 4.86 -4.55 14.75
C LEU A 405 3.88 -4.79 13.59
N ILE A 406 3.28 -5.97 13.59
CA ILE A 406 2.20 -6.33 12.68
C ILE A 406 0.96 -6.73 13.47
N GLU A 407 -0.19 -6.18 13.09
CA GLU A 407 -1.49 -6.47 13.69
C GLU A 407 -2.06 -7.78 13.15
N ILE A 408 -2.30 -8.75 14.04
CA ILE A 408 -2.89 -10.04 13.68
C ILE A 408 -4.35 -10.08 14.15
N PHE A 409 -5.28 -10.13 13.21
CA PHE A 409 -6.71 -10.26 13.49
C PHE A 409 -7.39 -11.39 12.73
N GLY A 410 -8.54 -11.82 13.26
CA GLY A 410 -9.34 -12.90 12.70
C GLY A 410 -10.71 -12.44 12.18
N LEU A 411 -11.10 -12.98 11.03
CA LEU A 411 -12.46 -12.88 10.50
C LEU A 411 -13.21 -14.20 10.70
N LYS A 412 -14.47 -14.12 11.15
CA LYS A 412 -15.27 -15.30 11.54
C LYS A 412 -16.15 -15.83 10.40
N HIS A 413 -17.23 -15.16 10.07
CA HIS A 413 -18.20 -15.53 9.04
C HIS A 413 -18.67 -14.29 8.29
N GLY A 414 -19.57 -14.42 7.29
CA GLY A 414 -20.03 -13.31 6.42
C GLY A 414 -20.42 -12.07 7.12
N TRP A 415 -21.43 -12.21 7.95
CA TRP A 415 -21.95 -11.10 8.71
C TRP A 415 -20.87 -10.39 9.54
N HIS A 416 -20.00 -11.15 10.22
CA HIS A 416 -18.90 -10.55 10.98
C HIS A 416 -17.92 -9.80 10.07
N ALA A 417 -17.46 -10.43 8.97
CA ALA A 417 -16.56 -9.79 8.04
C ALA A 417 -17.20 -8.53 7.42
N SER A 418 -18.46 -8.59 7.00
CA SER A 418 -19.18 -7.42 6.48
C SER A 418 -19.29 -6.29 7.48
N PHE A 419 -19.67 -6.58 8.73
CA PHE A 419 -19.76 -5.56 9.77
C PHE A 419 -18.40 -4.92 10.07
N VAL A 420 -17.31 -5.68 9.98
CA VAL A 420 -15.95 -5.14 10.03
C VAL A 420 -15.67 -4.24 8.81
N MET A 421 -16.00 -4.69 7.61
CA MET A 421 -15.76 -3.92 6.37
C MET A 421 -16.64 -2.67 6.24
N VAL A 422 -17.76 -2.58 6.96
CA VAL A 422 -18.58 -1.37 7.08
C VAL A 422 -18.33 -0.59 8.38
N GLU A 423 -17.29 -0.97 9.13
CA GLU A 423 -16.81 -0.27 10.34
C GLU A 423 -17.85 -0.16 11.47
N LEU A 424 -18.82 -1.09 11.51
CA LEU A 424 -19.79 -1.20 12.61
C LEU A 424 -19.20 -1.91 13.83
N ILE A 425 -18.22 -2.80 13.62
CA ILE A 425 -17.50 -3.51 14.67
C ILE A 425 -16.02 -3.65 14.29
N SER A 426 -15.14 -3.86 15.26
CA SER A 426 -13.75 -4.23 15.00
C SER A 426 -13.62 -5.73 14.72
N ALA A 427 -12.54 -6.11 14.04
CA ALA A 427 -12.19 -7.51 13.87
C ALA A 427 -11.82 -8.17 15.21
N LYS A 428 -11.71 -9.50 15.20
CA LYS A 428 -11.25 -10.22 16.40
C LYS A 428 -9.73 -10.03 16.51
N HIS A 429 -9.27 -9.14 17.40
CA HIS A 429 -7.84 -9.01 17.69
C HIS A 429 -7.29 -10.34 18.24
N ILE A 430 -6.16 -10.79 17.69
CA ILE A 430 -5.48 -12.01 18.09
C ILE A 430 -4.15 -11.68 18.78
N ALA A 431 -3.25 -10.97 18.10
CA ALA A 431 -1.94 -10.61 18.62
C ALA A 431 -1.34 -9.39 17.89
N GLN A 432 -0.28 -8.82 18.44
CA GLN A 432 0.69 -7.97 17.74
C GLN A 432 2.07 -8.65 17.85
N ALA A 433 2.85 -8.63 16.77
CA ALA A 433 4.09 -9.40 16.69
C ALA A 433 5.18 -8.68 15.90
N ALA A 434 6.45 -8.95 16.24
CA ALA A 434 7.62 -8.53 15.48
C ALA A 434 8.08 -9.60 14.45
N ALA A 435 7.60 -10.84 14.59
CA ALA A 435 7.71 -11.90 13.60
C ALA A 435 6.58 -12.92 13.79
N ILE A 436 6.16 -13.57 12.70
CA ILE A 436 5.13 -14.61 12.70
C ILE A 436 5.70 -15.88 12.07
N ARG A 437 5.38 -17.03 12.64
CA ARG A 437 5.56 -18.33 12.00
C ARG A 437 4.26 -19.10 12.03
N LEU A 438 3.79 -19.44 10.84
CA LEU A 438 2.62 -20.25 10.62
C LEU A 438 3.06 -21.63 10.16
N GLU A 439 2.52 -22.65 10.82
CA GLU A 439 2.61 -24.03 10.37
C GLU A 439 1.23 -24.44 9.86
N VAL A 440 1.17 -24.77 8.58
CA VAL A 440 -0.03 -25.16 7.86
C VAL A 440 -0.01 -26.67 7.61
N ARG A 441 -0.93 -27.38 8.23
CA ARG A 441 -1.11 -28.84 8.13
C ARG A 441 -2.31 -29.16 7.27
N SER A 442 -2.20 -30.20 6.45
CA SER A 442 -3.29 -30.60 5.55
C SER A 442 -4.56 -31.01 6.31
N GLY A 443 -4.45 -31.75 7.41
CA GLY A 443 -5.64 -32.36 8.02
C GLY A 443 -6.49 -33.08 6.96
N GLU A 444 -7.79 -32.79 6.89
CA GLU A 444 -8.69 -33.25 5.82
C GLU A 444 -8.71 -32.33 4.58
N TRP A 445 -8.02 -31.20 4.62
CA TRP A 445 -8.02 -30.20 3.57
C TRP A 445 -6.95 -30.50 2.52
N LYS A 446 -7.33 -30.45 1.24
CA LYS A 446 -6.38 -30.65 0.12
C LYS A 446 -5.58 -29.39 -0.17
N ASP A 447 -6.23 -28.24 -0.06
CA ASP A 447 -5.69 -26.93 -0.44
C ASP A 447 -6.13 -25.87 0.58
N THR A 448 -5.29 -24.86 0.77
CA THR A 448 -5.65 -23.61 1.45
C THR A 448 -5.46 -22.44 0.48
N TYR A 449 -5.90 -21.26 0.88
CA TYR A 449 -5.75 -20.04 0.10
C TYR A 449 -4.96 -19.03 0.91
N MET A 450 -4.03 -18.36 0.24
CA MET A 450 -3.18 -17.33 0.81
C MET A 450 -3.19 -16.11 -0.10
N GLN A 451 -2.87 -14.96 0.46
CA GLN A 451 -2.85 -13.70 -0.27
C GLN A 451 -1.80 -12.77 0.33
N MET A 452 -1.13 -12.03 -0.54
CA MET A 452 -0.13 -11.04 -0.17
C MET A 452 -0.39 -9.77 -0.97
N ASP A 453 -0.59 -8.63 -0.31
CA ASP A 453 -0.80 -7.31 -0.91
C ASP A 453 -1.83 -7.25 -2.06
N GLY A 454 -2.87 -8.09 -2.00
CA GLY A 454 -3.91 -8.15 -3.05
C GLY A 454 -3.69 -9.21 -4.13
N GLU A 455 -2.59 -9.96 -4.08
CA GLU A 455 -2.29 -11.07 -5.00
C GLU A 455 -2.55 -12.42 -4.30
N PRO A 456 -3.67 -13.10 -4.61
CA PRO A 456 -4.04 -14.37 -4.00
C PRO A 456 -3.50 -15.57 -4.78
N TRP A 457 -3.18 -16.66 -4.09
CA TRP A 457 -2.86 -17.94 -4.70
C TRP A 457 -3.50 -19.11 -3.94
N LYS A 458 -3.55 -20.24 -4.63
CA LYS A 458 -4.01 -21.51 -4.07
C LYS A 458 -2.80 -22.30 -3.59
N GLN A 459 -2.71 -22.54 -2.30
CA GLN A 459 -1.59 -23.25 -1.67
C GLN A 459 -1.96 -24.72 -1.49
N PRO A 460 -1.32 -25.66 -2.22
CA PRO A 460 -1.54 -27.08 -2.00
C PRO A 460 -0.94 -27.52 -0.67
N MET A 461 -1.59 -28.48 -0.02
CA MET A 461 -1.16 -29.02 1.29
C MET A 461 -0.78 -30.51 1.17
N SER A 462 0.17 -30.96 1.99
CA SER A 462 0.56 -32.37 2.07
C SER A 462 0.02 -33.03 3.33
N LYS A 463 -0.46 -34.27 3.23
CA LYS A 463 -0.91 -35.06 4.38
C LYS A 463 0.25 -35.45 5.31
N GLU A 464 1.43 -35.60 4.73
CA GLU A 464 2.64 -36.08 5.41
C GLU A 464 3.47 -34.93 5.99
N TYR A 465 3.49 -33.79 5.30
CA TYR A 465 4.41 -32.70 5.62
C TYR A 465 3.70 -31.35 5.74
N SER A 466 4.15 -30.54 6.70
CA SER A 466 3.65 -29.18 6.91
C SER A 466 4.23 -28.19 5.88
N THR A 467 3.44 -27.18 5.53
CA THR A 467 3.93 -25.96 4.88
C THR A 467 4.21 -24.92 5.96
N PHE A 468 5.36 -24.27 5.91
CA PHE A 468 5.72 -23.19 6.82
C PHE A 468 5.63 -21.85 6.11
N VAL A 469 5.09 -20.86 6.80
CA VAL A 469 5.11 -19.46 6.38
C VAL A 469 5.77 -18.67 7.49
N GLU A 470 6.87 -18.00 7.18
CA GLU A 470 7.58 -17.15 8.12
C GLU A 470 7.50 -15.69 7.64
N ILE A 471 7.12 -14.79 8.54
CA ILE A 471 7.01 -13.36 8.30
C ILE A 471 7.95 -12.66 9.26
N LYS A 472 8.92 -11.92 8.71
CA LYS A 472 9.90 -11.16 9.47
C LYS A 472 9.96 -9.72 8.97
N ARG A 473 10.17 -8.79 9.88
CA ARG A 473 10.41 -7.39 9.50
C ARG A 473 11.69 -7.29 8.68
N VAL A 474 11.62 -6.58 7.56
CA VAL A 474 12.79 -6.21 6.77
C VAL A 474 13.64 -5.21 7.58
N PRO A 475 14.98 -5.33 7.61
CA PRO A 475 15.83 -4.53 8.52
C PRO A 475 15.84 -3.02 8.22
N PHE A 476 15.40 -2.60 7.04
CA PHE A 476 15.32 -1.20 6.64
C PHE A 476 13.88 -0.79 6.36
N GLN A 477 13.60 0.49 6.59
CA GLN A 477 12.29 1.08 6.37
C GLN A 477 12.24 1.77 5.01
N SER A 478 11.10 1.65 4.35
CA SER A 478 10.79 2.42 3.15
C SER A 478 10.52 3.87 3.53
N LEU A 479 10.97 4.80 2.70
CA LEU A 479 10.72 6.23 2.89
C LEU A 479 9.53 6.67 2.05
N MET A 480 8.50 7.18 2.71
CA MET A 480 7.28 7.68 2.09
C MET A 480 7.15 9.18 2.31
N VAL A 481 6.58 9.91 1.34
CA VAL A 481 6.21 11.32 1.55
C VAL A 481 4.81 11.36 2.13
N ASN A 482 4.61 12.08 3.23
CA ASN A 482 3.29 12.29 3.79
C ASN A 482 2.51 13.33 2.97
N GLY A 483 1.27 12.96 2.67
CA GLY A 483 0.27 13.76 2.03
C GLY A 483 -0.74 14.40 3.00
N LEU A 484 -0.48 14.60 4.27
CA LEU A 484 -1.40 15.37 5.12
C LEU A 484 -0.91 16.82 5.32
#